data_AF-A0A3B8UNX6-F1
#
_entry.id   AF-A0A3B8UNX6-F1
#
_cell.length_a   1.000
_cell.length_b   1.000
_cell.length_c   1.000
_cell.angle_alpha   90.00
_cell.angle_beta   90.00
_cell.angle_gamma   90.00
#
_symmetry.space_group_name_H-M   'P 1'
#
loop_
_entity.id
_entity.type
_entity.pdbx_description
1 polymer ?
#
loop_
_entity_poly.entity_id
_entity_poly.type
_entity_poly.pdbx_seq_one_letter_code
_entity_poly.pdbx_strand_id
1 'polypeptide(L)'
;MPIIALTAHAFQEESDRTVEAGMNDFLAKLFKPQALYEIVERWAPDKTTPTTNADSTEDIDTESSHATPPVDIEGFRSMMREVGVEEVVDATLAIYTTEAPKTMDRMVAAVDAGDAEEIRQAAHSLKSSSGNIRARRLAELLQELKPFGRDGNTDGAKDVFPAVQPAYDVVMGYLADLA
;
A
#
# COMPACT_ATOMS: atom_id res chain seq x y z
N MET A 1 23.34 5.31 -21.67
CA MET A 1 22.51 4.99 -20.48
C MET A 1 21.12 5.54 -20.75
N PRO A 2 20.07 4.71 -20.67
CA PRO A 2 18.72 5.19 -20.91
C PRO A 2 18.23 6.09 -19.77
N ILE A 3 17.47 7.13 -20.11
CA ILE A 3 16.83 8.05 -19.16
C ILE A 3 15.31 7.89 -19.32
N ILE A 4 14.62 7.49 -18.25
CA ILE A 4 13.18 7.24 -18.24
C ILE A 4 12.50 8.34 -17.42
N ALA A 5 11.50 8.99 -18.02
CA ALA A 5 10.72 10.04 -17.37
C ALA A 5 9.72 9.42 -16.37
N LEU A 6 9.52 10.06 -15.23
CA LEU A 6 8.46 9.69 -14.29
C LEU A 6 7.39 10.78 -14.21
N THR A 7 6.25 10.59 -14.87
CA THR A 7 5.20 11.60 -15.04
C THR A 7 4.09 11.43 -14.00
N ALA A 8 3.31 12.48 -13.72
CA ALA A 8 2.19 12.39 -12.77
C ALA A 8 0.89 11.89 -13.42
N HIS A 9 0.80 11.94 -14.76
CA HIS A 9 -0.38 11.58 -15.55
C HIS A 9 0.02 10.73 -16.77
N ALA A 10 -0.96 10.09 -17.42
CA ALA A 10 -0.77 9.18 -18.55
C ALA A 10 -1.49 9.70 -19.81
N PHE A 11 -1.36 10.99 -20.12
CA PHE A 11 -1.95 11.57 -21.32
C PHE A 11 -0.98 11.48 -22.50
N GLN A 12 -1.51 11.17 -23.69
CA GLN A 12 -0.74 11.01 -24.93
C GLN A 12 0.12 12.25 -25.28
N GLU A 13 -0.33 13.46 -24.89
CA GLU A 13 0.42 14.72 -25.10
C GLU A 13 1.70 14.84 -24.24
N GLU A 14 1.84 14.07 -23.14
CA GLU A 14 3.10 14.05 -22.37
C GLU A 14 4.17 13.19 -23.04
N SER A 15 3.78 12.16 -23.82
CA SER A 15 4.67 11.29 -24.58
C SER A 15 5.56 12.10 -25.53
N ASP A 16 4.96 12.99 -26.31
CA ASP A 16 5.66 13.80 -27.32
C ASP A 16 6.67 14.76 -26.67
N ARG A 17 6.30 15.34 -25.51
CA ARG A 17 7.17 16.27 -24.75
C ARG A 17 8.37 15.57 -24.11
N THR A 18 8.23 14.33 -23.65
CA THR A 18 9.35 13.55 -23.08
C THR A 18 10.33 13.07 -24.16
N VAL A 19 9.84 12.74 -25.36
CA VAL A 19 10.69 12.38 -26.49
C VAL A 19 11.45 13.59 -27.03
N GLU A 20 10.80 14.76 -27.14
CA GLU A 20 11.46 16.02 -27.52
C GLU A 20 12.55 16.46 -26.53
N ALA A 21 12.42 16.11 -25.25
CA ALA A 21 13.41 16.38 -24.21
C ALA A 21 14.63 15.41 -24.23
N GLY A 22 14.67 14.46 -25.17
CA GLY A 22 15.76 13.51 -25.32
C GLY A 22 15.72 12.33 -24.33
N MET A 23 14.55 12.02 -23.75
CA MET A 23 14.36 10.85 -22.90
C MET A 23 14.01 9.61 -23.73
N ASN A 24 14.34 8.43 -23.20
CA ASN A 24 14.14 7.16 -23.89
C ASN A 24 12.72 6.62 -23.73
N ASP A 25 12.08 6.85 -22.59
CA ASP A 25 10.71 6.39 -22.31
C ASP A 25 10.08 7.20 -21.17
N PHE A 26 8.81 6.92 -20.84
CA PHE A 26 8.13 7.51 -19.70
C PHE A 26 7.27 6.50 -18.93
N LEU A 27 7.06 6.77 -17.64
CA LEU A 27 6.27 5.95 -16.73
C LEU A 27 5.40 6.85 -15.86
N ALA A 28 4.09 6.65 -15.89
CA ALA A 28 3.15 7.43 -15.08
C ALA A 28 3.17 6.99 -13.61
N LYS A 29 3.07 7.92 -12.67
CA LYS A 29 2.98 7.65 -11.23
C LYS A 29 1.68 6.93 -10.87
N LEU A 30 1.80 6.14 -9.79
CA LEU A 30 1.07 4.91 -9.48
C LEU A 30 1.31 3.77 -10.50
N PHE A 31 2.53 3.68 -11.02
CA PHE A 31 2.93 2.53 -11.83
C PHE A 31 3.04 1.26 -11.00
N LYS A 32 2.68 0.13 -11.62
CA LYS A 32 3.00 -1.18 -11.10
C LYS A 32 4.48 -1.48 -11.32
N PRO A 33 5.17 -2.16 -10.40
CA PRO A 33 6.58 -2.52 -10.56
C PRO A 33 6.88 -3.23 -11.89
N GLN A 34 5.96 -4.06 -12.40
CA GLN A 34 6.08 -4.76 -13.68
C GLN A 34 6.28 -3.80 -14.86
N ALA A 35 5.57 -2.66 -14.87
CA ALA A 35 5.69 -1.67 -15.94
C ALA A 35 7.09 -1.02 -15.94
N LEU A 36 7.73 -0.87 -14.78
CA LEU A 36 9.11 -0.40 -14.70
C LEU A 36 10.09 -1.47 -15.20
N TYR A 37 9.89 -2.73 -14.82
CA TYR A 37 10.73 -3.85 -15.28
C TYR A 37 10.73 -3.97 -16.81
N GLU A 38 9.56 -3.91 -17.45
CA GLU A 38 9.44 -3.97 -18.91
C GLU A 38 10.18 -2.82 -19.61
N ILE A 39 10.14 -1.61 -19.06
CA ILE A 39 10.87 -0.46 -19.60
C ILE A 39 12.38 -0.65 -19.42
N VAL A 40 12.82 -1.12 -18.25
CA VAL A 40 14.24 -1.35 -18.00
C VAL A 40 14.81 -2.47 -18.87
N GLU A 41 14.09 -3.58 -19.03
CA GLU A 41 14.48 -4.68 -19.91
C GLU A 41 14.57 -4.25 -21.38
N ARG A 42 13.62 -3.42 -21.84
CA ARG A 42 13.60 -2.89 -23.21
C ARG A 42 14.83 -2.06 -23.55
N TRP A 43 15.37 -1.33 -22.58
CA TRP A 43 16.47 -0.37 -22.79
C TRP A 43 17.82 -0.86 -22.24
N ALA A 44 17.89 -2.07 -21.70
CA ALA A 44 19.14 -2.70 -21.29
C ALA A 44 19.93 -3.17 -22.54
N PRO A 45 21.25 -2.91 -22.62
CA PRO A 45 22.06 -3.39 -23.73
C PRO A 45 22.21 -4.93 -23.70
N ASP A 46 21.80 -5.55 -24.80
CA ASP A 46 21.93 -6.95 -25.22
C ASP A 46 22.12 -8.01 -24.12
N LYS A 47 21.02 -8.72 -23.83
CA LYS A 47 21.01 -10.18 -23.95
C LYS A 47 19.85 -10.64 -24.82
N THR A 48 20.24 -11.36 -25.86
CA THR A 48 19.49 -12.07 -26.89
C THR A 48 18.36 -12.96 -26.34
N THR A 49 17.17 -12.81 -26.92
CA THR A 49 15.92 -13.61 -26.86
C THR A 49 16.03 -14.94 -27.66
N PRO A 50 14.97 -15.81 -27.87
CA PRO A 50 13.57 -15.86 -27.37
C PRO A 50 13.04 -17.28 -26.97
N THR A 51 11.74 -17.37 -26.59
CA THR A 51 10.73 -18.45 -26.85
C THR A 51 9.91 -18.79 -25.59
N THR A 52 8.58 -19.00 -25.54
CA THR A 52 7.37 -18.67 -26.32
C THR A 52 6.28 -19.65 -25.81
N ASN A 53 5.08 -19.15 -25.52
CA ASN A 53 3.76 -19.83 -25.44
C ASN A 53 3.52 -20.85 -24.31
N ALA A 54 2.31 -21.11 -23.80
CA ALA A 54 0.93 -20.66 -24.02
C ALA A 54 0.15 -21.14 -22.76
N ASP A 55 -0.77 -20.34 -22.22
CA ASP A 55 -2.23 -20.54 -22.28
C ASP A 55 -2.79 -21.85 -21.67
N SER A 56 -3.93 -21.70 -20.99
CA SER A 56 -4.82 -22.73 -20.42
C SER A 56 -4.31 -23.45 -19.15
N THR A 57 -5.09 -23.69 -18.09
CA THR A 57 -6.54 -23.75 -17.89
C THR A 57 -6.85 -23.66 -16.39
N GLU A 58 -8.03 -23.17 -16.07
CA GLU A 58 -8.73 -23.43 -14.81
C GLU A 58 -8.69 -24.92 -14.46
N ASP A 59 -8.40 -25.24 -13.20
CA ASP A 59 -9.06 -26.37 -12.56
C ASP A 59 -9.24 -26.07 -11.06
N ILE A 60 -10.51 -26.10 -10.70
CA ILE A 60 -11.08 -26.05 -9.36
C ILE A 60 -10.90 -27.46 -8.79
N ASP A 61 -10.22 -27.60 -7.64
CA ASP A 61 -10.86 -28.33 -6.53
C ASP A 61 -10.14 -28.24 -5.18
N THR A 62 -10.98 -28.26 -4.14
CA THR A 62 -10.74 -28.58 -2.73
C THR A 62 -10.31 -27.48 -1.76
N GLU A 63 -11.33 -26.88 -1.15
CA GLU A 63 -11.44 -26.38 0.23
C GLU A 63 -10.22 -26.58 1.15
N SER A 64 -9.38 -25.55 1.21
CA SER A 64 -8.90 -25.00 2.47
C SER A 64 -8.82 -23.50 2.28
N SER A 65 -9.69 -22.77 2.98
CA SER A 65 -9.70 -21.32 3.01
C SER A 65 -8.40 -20.83 3.67
N HIS A 66 -7.29 -20.82 2.93
CA HIS A 66 -6.13 -20.02 3.29
C HIS A 66 -6.52 -18.55 3.07
N ALA A 67 -7.18 -17.99 4.08
CA ALA A 67 -7.40 -16.55 4.16
C ALA A 67 -6.03 -15.87 4.01
N THR A 68 -5.93 -14.91 3.09
CA THR A 68 -4.73 -14.08 2.97
C THR A 68 -4.45 -13.46 4.35
N PRO A 69 -3.23 -13.57 4.89
CA PRO A 69 -2.93 -13.04 6.21
C PRO A 69 -3.19 -11.53 6.24
N PRO A 70 -3.72 -11.00 7.35
CA PRO A 70 -4.06 -9.58 7.45
C PRO A 70 -2.82 -8.67 7.40
N VAL A 71 -1.63 -9.24 7.66
CA VAL A 71 -0.33 -8.57 7.56
C VAL A 71 0.61 -9.44 6.76
N ASP A 72 1.19 -8.89 5.69
CA ASP A 72 2.15 -9.57 4.82
C ASP A 72 3.58 -9.43 5.39
N ILE A 73 3.85 -10.14 6.50
CA ILE A 73 5.12 -10.05 7.24
C ILE A 73 6.28 -10.58 6.40
N GLU A 74 6.10 -11.70 5.69
CA GLU A 74 7.16 -12.25 4.86
C GLU A 74 7.50 -11.30 3.71
N GLY A 75 6.50 -10.69 3.07
CA GLY A 75 6.74 -9.65 2.09
C GLY A 75 7.43 -8.42 2.69
N PHE A 76 7.16 -8.07 3.95
CA PHE A 76 7.86 -6.99 4.65
C PHE A 76 9.33 -7.36 4.94
N ARG A 77 9.58 -8.58 5.44
CA ARG A 77 10.93 -9.11 5.68
C ARG A 77 11.73 -9.20 4.39
N SER A 78 11.15 -9.76 3.32
CA SER A 78 11.80 -9.84 2.02
C SER A 78 12.19 -8.46 1.48
N MET A 79 11.29 -7.47 1.59
CA MET A 79 11.58 -6.10 1.16
C MET A 79 12.73 -5.49 1.97
N MET A 80 12.75 -5.68 3.30
CA MET A 80 13.81 -5.15 4.16
C MET A 80 15.14 -5.91 4.00
N ARG A 81 15.09 -7.20 3.68
CA ARG A 81 16.26 -8.02 3.34
C ARG A 81 16.93 -7.52 2.06
N GLU A 82 16.17 -7.15 1.03
CA GLU A 82 16.70 -6.62 -0.24
C GLU A 82 17.48 -5.32 -0.05
N VAL A 83 17.08 -4.48 0.90
CA VAL A 83 17.79 -3.23 1.25
C VAL A 83 18.81 -3.40 2.38
N GLY A 84 18.98 -4.61 2.92
CA GLY A 84 20.00 -4.94 3.92
C GLY A 84 19.70 -4.47 5.35
N VAL A 85 18.42 -4.31 5.70
CA VAL A 85 17.97 -3.85 7.04
C VAL A 85 16.83 -4.72 7.60
N GLU A 86 16.85 -6.03 7.36
CA GLU A 86 15.80 -6.97 7.82
C GLU A 86 15.55 -6.88 9.34
N GLU A 87 16.58 -6.58 10.13
CA GLU A 87 16.52 -6.47 11.59
C GLU A 87 15.55 -5.39 12.10
N VAL A 88 15.17 -4.42 11.24
CA VAL A 88 14.24 -3.35 11.62
C VAL A 88 12.78 -3.82 11.65
N VAL A 89 12.48 -4.99 11.07
CA VAL A 89 11.10 -5.50 10.95
C VAL A 89 10.48 -5.71 12.33
N ASP A 90 11.17 -6.42 13.21
CA ASP A 90 10.65 -6.74 14.55
C ASP A 90 10.48 -5.48 15.40
N ALA A 91 11.43 -4.54 15.30
CA ALA A 91 11.31 -3.24 15.95
C ALA A 91 10.12 -2.43 15.41
N THR A 92 9.87 -2.47 14.10
CA THR A 92 8.74 -1.77 13.47
C THR A 92 7.41 -2.38 13.91
N LEU A 93 7.31 -3.70 13.97
CA LEU A 93 6.12 -4.40 14.45
C LEU A 93 5.86 -4.08 15.94
N ALA A 94 6.90 -4.07 16.78
CA ALA A 94 6.78 -3.71 18.20
C ALA A 94 6.33 -2.25 18.43
N ILE A 95 6.87 -1.31 17.63
CA ILE A 95 6.43 0.09 17.66
C ILE A 95 4.97 0.17 17.23
N TYR A 96 4.58 -0.54 16.15
CA TYR A 96 3.21 -0.55 15.68
C TYR A 96 2.24 -1.07 16.75
N THR A 97 2.52 -2.22 17.37
CA THR A 97 1.63 -2.79 18.40
C THR A 97 1.52 -1.93 19.65
N THR A 98 2.50 -1.05 19.90
CA THR A 98 2.50 -0.10 21.01
C THR A 98 1.73 1.19 20.70
N GLU A 99 1.86 1.73 19.48
CA GLU A 99 1.33 3.05 19.11
C GLU A 99 -0.04 3.00 18.41
N ALA A 100 -0.34 1.90 17.72
CA ALA A 100 -1.61 1.74 17.01
C ALA A 100 -2.84 1.80 17.94
N PRO A 101 -2.85 1.17 19.14
CA PRO A 101 -3.96 1.31 20.09
C PRO A 101 -4.24 2.75 20.50
N LYS A 102 -3.18 3.51 20.83
CA LYS A 102 -3.30 4.93 21.21
C LYS A 102 -3.89 5.76 20.08
N THR A 103 -3.50 5.47 18.85
CA THR A 103 -4.00 6.18 17.65
C THR A 103 -5.45 5.79 17.36
N MET A 104 -5.82 4.52 17.56
CA MET A 104 -7.20 4.05 17.42
C MET A 104 -8.12 4.72 18.46
N ASP A 105 -7.71 4.76 19.73
CA ASP A 105 -8.49 5.40 20.80
C ASP A 105 -8.73 6.90 20.51
N ARG A 106 -7.70 7.60 20.01
CA ARG A 106 -7.84 9.01 19.57
C ARG A 106 -8.84 9.14 18.43
N MET A 107 -8.80 8.23 17.45
CA MET A 107 -9.72 8.24 16.31
C MET A 107 -11.17 7.99 16.75
N VAL A 108 -11.41 7.03 17.65
CA VAL A 108 -12.75 6.77 18.23
C VAL A 108 -13.28 8.04 18.89
N ALA A 109 -12.48 8.64 19.78
CA ALA A 109 -12.88 9.85 20.50
C ALA A 109 -13.17 11.03 19.55
N ALA A 110 -12.38 11.17 18.48
CA ALA A 110 -12.56 12.21 17.48
C ALA A 110 -13.84 12.01 16.64
N VAL A 111 -14.15 10.76 16.27
CA VAL A 111 -15.40 10.41 15.58
C VAL A 111 -16.61 10.70 16.47
N ASP A 112 -16.55 10.37 17.76
CA ASP A 112 -17.63 10.65 18.70
C ASP A 112 -17.85 12.15 18.91
N ALA A 113 -16.77 12.90 19.08
CA ALA A 113 -16.77 14.35 19.28
C ALA A 113 -17.06 15.15 17.99
N GLY A 114 -16.99 14.53 16.81
CA GLY A 114 -17.09 15.23 15.54
C GLY A 114 -15.88 16.13 15.25
N ASP A 115 -14.70 15.79 15.76
CA ASP A 115 -13.46 16.54 15.52
C ASP A 115 -12.84 16.15 14.18
N ALA A 116 -13.21 16.91 13.16
CA ALA A 116 -12.76 16.73 11.78
C ALA A 116 -11.23 16.65 11.64
N GLU A 117 -10.49 17.53 12.31
CA GLU A 117 -9.04 17.60 12.16
C GLU A 117 -8.35 16.43 12.85
N GLU A 118 -8.82 16.06 14.04
CA GLU A 118 -8.29 14.92 14.77
C GLU A 118 -8.62 13.58 14.08
N ILE A 119 -9.82 13.42 13.51
CA ILE A 119 -10.16 12.27 12.64
C ILE A 119 -9.15 12.16 11.50
N ARG A 120 -8.89 13.28 10.80
CA ARG A 120 -7.97 13.32 9.67
C ARG A 120 -6.54 12.96 10.08
N GLN A 121 -6.06 13.49 11.20
CA GLN A 121 -4.72 13.23 11.71
C GLN A 121 -4.55 11.78 12.17
N ALA A 122 -5.49 11.26 12.97
CA ALA A 122 -5.44 9.89 13.47
C ALA A 122 -5.56 8.86 12.34
N ALA A 123 -6.49 9.06 11.40
CA ALA A 123 -6.65 8.20 10.23
C ALA A 123 -5.40 8.23 9.35
N HIS A 124 -4.79 9.40 9.13
CA HIS A 124 -3.56 9.51 8.35
C HIS A 124 -2.38 8.79 9.01
N SER A 125 -2.20 8.99 10.33
CA SER A 125 -1.15 8.36 11.12
C SER A 125 -1.27 6.84 11.09
N LEU A 126 -2.46 6.31 11.42
CA LEU A 126 -2.71 4.88 11.46
C LEU A 126 -2.61 4.26 10.06
N LYS A 127 -3.10 4.94 9.01
CA LYS A 127 -2.95 4.46 7.64
C LYS A 127 -1.48 4.29 7.28
N SER A 128 -0.65 5.28 7.59
CA SER A 128 0.77 5.25 7.25
C SER A 128 1.48 4.11 7.97
N SER A 129 1.23 3.94 9.27
CA SER A 129 1.86 2.88 10.06
C SER A 129 1.36 1.50 9.65
N SER A 130 0.07 1.33 9.34
CA SER A 130 -0.49 0.08 8.80
C SER A 130 0.08 -0.25 7.42
N GLY A 131 0.32 0.76 6.58
CA GLY A 131 0.98 0.61 5.29
C GLY A 131 2.42 0.11 5.41
N ASN A 132 3.19 0.62 6.38
CA ASN A 132 4.57 0.23 6.62
C ASN A 132 4.71 -1.26 6.95
N ILE A 133 3.78 -1.80 7.74
CA ILE A 133 3.75 -3.24 8.08
C ILE A 133 3.02 -4.09 7.03
N ARG A 134 2.55 -3.49 5.93
CA ARG A 134 1.77 -4.15 4.86
C ARG A 134 0.41 -4.71 5.32
N ALA A 135 -0.22 -4.07 6.31
CA ALA A 135 -1.63 -4.29 6.66
C ALA A 135 -2.58 -3.59 5.66
N ARG A 136 -2.57 -4.08 4.42
CA ARG A 136 -3.16 -3.38 3.25
C ARG A 136 -4.64 -3.08 3.42
N ARG A 137 -5.43 -4.05 3.88
CA ARG A 137 -6.88 -3.90 4.02
C ARG A 137 -7.25 -2.79 5.02
N LEU A 138 -6.55 -2.73 6.14
CA LEU A 138 -6.75 -1.69 7.14
C LEU A 138 -6.36 -0.31 6.59
N ALA A 139 -5.22 -0.22 5.87
CA ALA A 139 -4.79 1.02 5.26
C ALA A 139 -5.77 1.54 4.17
N GLU A 140 -6.43 0.65 3.43
CA GLU A 140 -7.48 1.02 2.47
C GLU A 140 -8.71 1.61 3.17
N LEU A 141 -9.20 0.97 4.21
CA LEU A 141 -10.35 1.46 4.99
C LEU A 141 -10.06 2.82 5.65
N LEU A 142 -8.84 3.02 6.16
CA LEU A 142 -8.42 4.32 6.72
C LEU A 142 -8.29 5.39 5.64
N GLN A 143 -7.98 5.02 4.40
CA GLN A 143 -7.96 5.93 3.26
C GLN A 143 -9.37 6.38 2.88
N GLU A 144 -10.38 5.52 3.03
CA GLU A 144 -11.80 5.85 2.86
C GLU A 144 -12.31 6.82 3.93
N LEU A 145 -11.69 6.83 5.13
CA LEU A 145 -12.04 7.77 6.20
C LEU A 145 -11.52 9.20 5.95
N LYS A 146 -10.46 9.35 5.14
CA LYS A 146 -9.73 10.62 4.93
C LYS A 146 -10.54 11.80 4.35
N PRO A 147 -11.55 11.61 3.47
CA PRO A 147 -12.41 12.69 3.01
C PRO A 147 -13.20 13.34 4.15
N PHE A 148 -13.55 12.54 5.16
CA PHE A 148 -14.25 13.00 6.35
C PHE A 148 -13.23 13.58 7.33
N GLY A 149 -13.33 14.88 7.54
CA GLY A 149 -12.33 15.70 8.22
C GLY A 149 -11.83 16.86 7.36
N ARG A 150 -12.00 16.77 6.03
CA ARG A 150 -11.67 17.86 5.12
C ARG A 150 -12.77 18.91 5.16
N ASP A 151 -12.37 20.19 5.21
CA ASP A 151 -13.29 21.33 5.21
C ASP A 151 -14.31 21.32 6.39
N GLY A 152 -13.98 20.59 7.47
CA GLY A 152 -14.84 20.43 8.66
C GLY A 152 -15.94 19.37 8.52
N ASN A 153 -16.03 18.67 7.39
CA ASN A 153 -17.08 17.68 7.15
C ASN A 153 -16.83 16.38 7.92
N THR A 154 -17.67 16.07 8.91
CA THR A 154 -17.66 14.79 9.62
C THR A 154 -18.84 13.88 9.26
N ASP A 155 -19.74 14.35 8.39
CA ASP A 155 -20.91 13.59 7.94
C ASP A 155 -20.44 12.37 7.15
N GLY A 156 -20.80 11.17 7.62
CA GLY A 156 -20.38 9.90 7.04
C GLY A 156 -19.15 9.26 7.73
N ALA A 157 -18.39 10.00 8.55
CA ALA A 157 -17.31 9.39 9.34
C ALA A 157 -17.84 8.30 10.27
N LYS A 158 -18.99 8.54 10.91
CA LYS A 158 -19.69 7.57 11.78
C LYS A 158 -20.24 6.36 11.05
N ASP A 159 -20.46 6.46 9.73
CA ASP A 159 -20.98 5.36 8.91
C ASP A 159 -19.85 4.47 8.37
N VAL A 160 -18.67 5.07 8.10
CA VAL A 160 -17.49 4.35 7.57
C VAL A 160 -16.61 3.80 8.68
N PHE A 161 -16.49 4.50 9.81
CA PHE A 161 -15.67 4.09 10.95
C PHE A 161 -15.96 2.67 11.47
N PRO A 162 -17.22 2.18 11.54
CA PRO A 162 -17.52 0.81 11.96
C PRO A 162 -16.87 -0.28 11.10
N ALA A 163 -16.48 0.00 9.86
CA ALA A 163 -15.74 -0.94 9.03
C ALA A 163 -14.24 -1.01 9.37
N VAL A 164 -13.68 0.04 9.99
CA VAL A 164 -12.25 0.13 10.36
C VAL A 164 -11.95 -0.74 11.59
N GLN A 165 -12.80 -0.70 12.62
CA GLN A 165 -12.54 -1.39 13.90
C GLN A 165 -12.33 -2.91 13.73
N PRO A 166 -13.18 -3.66 13.00
CA PRO A 166 -12.96 -5.09 12.83
C PRO A 166 -11.66 -5.42 12.08
N ALA A 167 -11.30 -4.63 11.08
CA ALA A 167 -10.06 -4.82 10.34
C ALA A 167 -8.83 -4.55 11.23
N TYR A 168 -8.92 -3.55 12.10
CA TYR A 168 -7.90 -3.27 13.10
C TYR A 168 -7.76 -4.40 14.12
N ASP A 169 -8.87 -4.91 14.65
CA ASP A 169 -8.86 -6.01 15.63
C ASP A 169 -8.24 -7.28 15.04
N VAL A 170 -8.53 -7.59 13.77
CA VAL A 170 -7.91 -8.70 13.04
C VAL A 170 -6.40 -8.53 12.91
N VAL A 171 -5.93 -7.33 12.58
CA VAL A 171 -4.48 -7.04 12.49
C VAL A 171 -3.82 -7.20 13.87
N MET A 172 -4.40 -6.63 14.92
CA MET A 172 -3.82 -6.68 16.26
C MET A 172 -3.83 -8.10 16.84
N GLY A 173 -4.90 -8.87 16.61
CA GLY A 173 -4.97 -10.28 16.99
C GLY A 173 -3.89 -11.11 16.29
N TYR A 174 -3.75 -10.93 14.97
CA TYR A 174 -2.71 -11.62 14.20
C TYR A 174 -1.29 -11.29 14.69
N LEU A 175 -1.01 -10.03 15.03
CA LEU A 175 0.30 -9.63 15.57
C LEU A 175 0.53 -10.16 16.99
N ALA A 176 -0.52 -10.28 17.81
CA ALA A 176 -0.42 -10.84 19.15
C ALA A 176 -0.11 -12.35 19.13
N ASP A 177 -0.65 -13.09 18.17
CA ASP A 177 -0.40 -14.54 18.01
C ASP A 177 1.03 -14.87 17.54
N LEU A 178 1.79 -13.87 17.11
CA LEU A 178 3.18 -14.01 16.64
C LEU A 178 4.24 -13.69 17.70
N ALA A 179 3.84 -13.12 18.84
CA ALA A 179 4.73 -12.71 19.93
C ALA A 179 4.91 -13.84 20.97
#